data_AF-A0AAJ2UGX1-F1
#
_entry.id   AF-A0AAJ2UGX1-F1
#
_cell.length_a   1.000
_cell.length_b   1.000
_cell.length_c   1.000
_cell.angle_alpha   90.00
_cell.angle_beta   90.00
_cell.angle_gamma   90.00
#
_symmetry.space_group_name_H-M   'P 1'
#
loop_
_entity.id
_entity.type
_entity.pdbx_description
1 polymer ?
#
loop_
_entity_poly.entity_id
_entity_poly.type
_entity_poly.pdbx_seq_one_letter_code
_entity_poly.pdbx_strand_id
1 'polypeptide(L)'
;FVRIKKHLKVDEILNYISRANSSYEDEKIRVFLKKQYELYNEFKWSIYLRAPPIYFKLIKNSKLTPLKNVAEINYPLKKGHLDFFILSKEKIREWGIEKEYLHPIVTSPKNIKSAELLENDVEDFILLVNEPKSKLKGKNILSYIEYGETVEIKIKKGEKKGKIVKGYHNLLKNNLWYSLNLGKPSPILFPVFEGKISAILNVAKSYSTANFYGINPKNKDNILPLVGILNSSIVSFFKELSGRTSLGEGALDIRKYELENLPIPDPEKLSEKEKKALEKEFTILCNAQRKNDKKIEQEARKELDNIIFDILGLNEKEREQVIESLNQLREMRKRRKEPEILIEHPEKIKVEKQKRIKEYKKPEKVSLKKWVGGI
;
A
#
# COMPACT_ATOMS: atom_id res chain seq x y z
N PHE A 1 -7.52 -25.14 -9.83
CA PHE A 1 -6.68 -24.71 -8.70
C PHE A 1 -7.00 -25.56 -7.49
N VAL A 2 -5.99 -26.06 -6.79
CA VAL A 2 -6.18 -26.97 -5.65
C VAL A 2 -5.43 -26.43 -4.45
N ARG A 3 -6.11 -26.35 -3.31
CA ARG A 3 -5.49 -26.00 -2.03
C ARG A 3 -5.74 -27.13 -1.04
N ILE A 4 -4.64 -27.74 -0.61
CA ILE A 4 -4.62 -28.78 0.42
C ILE A 4 -4.61 -28.07 1.78
N LYS A 5 -5.54 -28.44 2.67
CA LYS A 5 -5.71 -27.84 4.00
C LYS A 5 -5.21 -28.78 5.11
N LYS A 6 -5.34 -30.08 4.92
CA LYS A 6 -4.84 -31.14 5.79
C LYS A 6 -4.04 -32.12 4.95
N HIS A 7 -3.14 -32.87 5.59
CA HIS A 7 -2.36 -33.90 4.91
C HIS A 7 -3.30 -34.89 4.18
N LEU A 8 -2.99 -35.17 2.91
CA LEU A 8 -3.72 -36.07 2.02
C LEU A 8 -2.72 -36.85 1.18
N LYS A 9 -3.01 -38.12 0.89
CA LYS A 9 -2.20 -38.91 -0.04
C LYS A 9 -2.37 -38.39 -1.47
N VAL A 10 -1.36 -38.58 -2.32
CA VAL A 10 -1.39 -38.14 -3.73
C VAL A 10 -2.60 -38.70 -4.46
N ASP A 11 -2.93 -39.98 -4.28
CA ASP A 11 -4.07 -40.62 -4.92
C ASP A 11 -5.41 -40.02 -4.48
N GLU A 12 -5.53 -39.64 -3.21
CA GLU A 12 -6.73 -38.95 -2.71
C GLU A 12 -6.89 -37.59 -3.39
N ILE A 13 -5.78 -36.83 -3.52
CA ILE A 13 -5.77 -35.52 -4.20
C ILE A 13 -6.17 -35.68 -5.68
N LEU A 14 -5.60 -36.65 -6.39
CA LEU A 14 -5.95 -36.92 -7.80
C LEU A 14 -7.42 -37.33 -7.94
N ASN A 15 -7.93 -38.14 -7.02
CA ASN A 15 -9.34 -38.55 -7.01
C ASN A 15 -10.27 -37.34 -6.81
N TYR A 16 -9.95 -36.46 -5.87
CA TYR A 16 -10.67 -35.21 -5.65
C TYR A 16 -10.68 -34.31 -6.91
N ILE A 17 -9.55 -34.18 -7.58
CA ILE A 17 -9.45 -33.37 -8.81
C ILE A 17 -10.25 -33.99 -9.96
N SER A 18 -10.10 -35.29 -10.19
CA SER A 18 -10.73 -36.00 -11.32
C SER A 18 -12.25 -36.05 -11.24
N ARG A 19 -12.81 -36.10 -10.01
CA ARG A 19 -14.26 -36.11 -9.78
C ARG A 19 -14.88 -34.71 -9.76
N ALA A 20 -14.07 -33.66 -9.74
CA ALA A 20 -14.56 -32.29 -9.64
C ALA A 20 -15.24 -31.85 -10.95
N ASN A 21 -16.58 -31.77 -10.92
CA ASN A 21 -17.39 -31.14 -11.98
C ASN A 21 -17.80 -29.69 -11.64
N SER A 22 -17.57 -29.27 -10.39
CA SER A 22 -17.84 -27.94 -9.87
C SER A 22 -16.77 -27.56 -8.83
N SER A 23 -16.62 -26.26 -8.56
CA SER A 23 -15.76 -25.81 -7.46
C SER A 23 -16.37 -26.20 -6.11
N TYR A 24 -15.58 -26.81 -5.23
CA TYR A 24 -16.02 -27.21 -3.89
C TYR A 24 -14.89 -27.05 -2.87
N GLU A 25 -15.28 -27.06 -1.59
CA GLU A 25 -14.38 -26.87 -0.47
C GLU A 25 -14.88 -27.67 0.74
N ASP A 26 -14.01 -28.51 1.31
CA ASP A 26 -14.25 -29.21 2.57
C ASP A 26 -13.12 -28.91 3.58
N GLU A 27 -13.07 -29.64 4.70
CA GLU A 27 -12.04 -29.46 5.73
C GLU A 27 -10.62 -29.85 5.27
N LYS A 28 -10.50 -30.75 4.31
CA LYS A 28 -9.24 -31.35 3.87
C LYS A 28 -8.69 -30.68 2.61
N ILE A 29 -9.56 -30.33 1.67
CA ILE A 29 -9.17 -29.82 0.35
C ILE A 29 -10.16 -28.78 -0.18
N ARG A 30 -9.65 -27.90 -1.02
CA ARG A 30 -10.43 -27.05 -1.89
C ARG A 30 -10.02 -27.28 -3.33
N VAL A 31 -11.03 -27.44 -4.19
CA VAL A 31 -10.86 -27.48 -5.65
C VAL A 31 -11.65 -26.33 -6.26
N PHE A 32 -10.96 -25.44 -6.97
CA PHE A 32 -11.56 -24.34 -7.71
C PHE A 32 -11.35 -24.55 -9.21
N LEU A 33 -12.44 -24.79 -9.92
CA LEU A 33 -12.44 -24.99 -11.36
C LEU A 33 -12.52 -23.65 -12.10
N LYS A 34 -11.68 -23.50 -13.13
CA LYS A 34 -11.62 -22.30 -13.97
C LYS A 34 -11.21 -22.73 -15.37
N LYS A 35 -11.89 -22.22 -16.39
CA LYS A 35 -11.54 -22.51 -17.78
C LYS A 35 -10.23 -21.80 -18.14
N GLN A 36 -9.35 -22.48 -18.85
CA GLN A 36 -8.01 -21.97 -19.15
C GLN A 36 -8.03 -20.63 -19.90
N TYR A 37 -8.95 -20.44 -20.86
CA TYR A 37 -9.03 -19.18 -21.61
C TYR A 37 -9.43 -17.98 -20.73
N GLU A 38 -10.13 -18.21 -19.62
CA GLU A 38 -10.50 -17.15 -18.68
C GLU A 38 -9.29 -16.66 -17.86
N LEU A 39 -8.17 -17.40 -17.90
CA LEU A 39 -6.93 -17.03 -17.21
C LEU A 39 -6.02 -16.12 -18.04
N TYR A 40 -6.24 -15.98 -19.35
CA TYR A 40 -5.36 -15.18 -20.22
C TYR A 40 -5.32 -13.70 -19.84
N ASN A 41 -6.41 -13.18 -19.28
CA ASN A 41 -6.54 -11.78 -18.85
C ASN A 41 -6.43 -11.60 -17.33
N GLU A 42 -6.11 -12.65 -16.58
CA GLU A 42 -6.01 -12.62 -15.12
C GLU A 42 -4.55 -12.75 -14.69
N PHE A 43 -4.01 -11.70 -14.05
CA PHE A 43 -2.61 -11.68 -13.63
C PHE A 43 -2.40 -12.24 -12.22
N LYS A 44 -3.46 -12.38 -11.41
CA LYS A 44 -3.34 -12.77 -10.00
C LYS A 44 -4.07 -14.07 -9.66
N TRP A 45 -3.61 -15.18 -10.22
CA TRP A 45 -4.18 -16.52 -10.00
C TRP A 45 -4.21 -16.96 -8.53
N SER A 46 -3.39 -16.36 -7.66
CA SER A 46 -3.40 -16.62 -6.21
C SER A 46 -4.77 -16.42 -5.56
N ILE A 47 -5.67 -15.64 -6.16
CA ILE A 47 -7.05 -15.48 -5.68
C ILE A 47 -7.82 -16.80 -5.71
N TYR A 48 -7.61 -17.64 -6.72
CA TYR A 48 -8.31 -18.93 -6.85
C TYR A 48 -7.80 -19.98 -5.86
N LEU A 49 -6.65 -19.74 -5.23
CA LEU A 49 -6.10 -20.58 -4.18
C LEU A 49 -6.48 -20.08 -2.78
N ARG A 50 -6.50 -18.76 -2.58
CA ARG A 50 -6.61 -18.14 -1.23
C ARG A 50 -7.97 -17.53 -0.94
N ALA A 51 -8.63 -16.94 -1.92
CA ALA A 51 -9.83 -16.13 -1.68
C ALA A 51 -11.02 -17.01 -1.30
N PRO A 52 -11.69 -16.79 -0.16
CA PRO A 52 -12.83 -17.60 0.26
C PRO A 52 -14.01 -17.49 -0.73
N PRO A 53 -15.00 -18.39 -0.70
CA PRO A 53 -16.18 -18.30 -1.56
C PRO A 53 -16.89 -16.93 -1.53
N ILE A 54 -16.98 -16.31 -0.35
CA ILE A 54 -17.62 -14.99 -0.18
C ILE A 54 -16.98 -13.90 -1.04
N TYR A 55 -15.67 -13.98 -1.33
CA TYR A 55 -14.99 -13.05 -2.24
C TYR A 55 -15.65 -13.00 -3.62
N PHE A 56 -15.96 -14.17 -4.20
CA PHE A 56 -16.52 -14.28 -5.55
C PHE A 56 -17.98 -13.80 -5.62
N LYS A 57 -18.68 -13.81 -4.49
CA LYS A 57 -19.99 -13.14 -4.37
C LYS A 57 -19.79 -11.62 -4.32
N LEU A 58 -18.90 -11.15 -3.44
CA LEU A 58 -18.67 -9.72 -3.23
C LEU A 58 -18.23 -8.99 -4.51
N ILE A 59 -17.25 -9.52 -5.26
CA ILE A 59 -16.76 -8.86 -6.48
C ILE A 59 -17.80 -8.73 -7.60
N LYS A 60 -18.93 -9.44 -7.52
CA LYS A 60 -20.07 -9.29 -8.43
C LYS A 60 -21.07 -8.22 -7.97
N ASN A 61 -20.90 -7.68 -6.77
CA ASN A 61 -21.79 -6.65 -6.23
C ASN A 61 -21.64 -5.36 -7.04
N SER A 62 -22.75 -4.87 -7.60
CA SER A 62 -22.78 -3.68 -8.45
C SER A 62 -22.44 -2.38 -7.71
N LYS A 63 -22.44 -2.39 -6.37
CA LYS A 63 -22.02 -1.26 -5.54
C LYS A 63 -20.50 -1.21 -5.29
N LEU A 64 -19.73 -2.20 -5.75
CA LEU A 64 -18.27 -2.13 -5.71
C LEU A 64 -17.71 -1.52 -7.00
N THR A 65 -16.61 -0.78 -6.86
CA THR A 65 -15.84 -0.20 -7.96
C THR A 65 -14.36 -0.23 -7.63
N PRO A 66 -13.45 -0.37 -8.62
CA PRO A 66 -12.03 -0.10 -8.43
C PRO A 66 -11.78 1.32 -7.91
N LEU A 67 -10.89 1.48 -6.92
CA LEU A 67 -10.56 2.79 -6.34
C LEU A 67 -10.20 3.87 -7.39
N LYS A 68 -9.45 3.50 -8.45
CA LYS A 68 -9.07 4.42 -9.55
C LYS A 68 -10.26 5.08 -10.27
N ASN A 69 -11.44 4.46 -10.19
CA ASN A 69 -12.63 5.00 -10.82
C ASN A 69 -13.15 6.23 -10.07
N VAL A 70 -12.94 6.32 -8.76
CA VAL A 70 -13.47 7.39 -7.90
C VAL A 70 -12.38 8.30 -7.31
N ALA A 71 -11.11 7.92 -7.40
CA ALA A 71 -9.98 8.72 -6.91
C ALA A 71 -8.73 8.56 -7.78
N GLU A 72 -7.87 9.58 -7.77
CA GLU A 72 -6.53 9.54 -8.34
C GLU A 72 -5.49 9.19 -7.29
N ILE A 73 -4.59 8.24 -7.61
CA ILE A 73 -3.57 7.74 -6.70
C ILE A 73 -2.21 8.35 -7.09
N ASN A 74 -1.68 9.20 -6.23
CA ASN A 74 -0.42 9.89 -6.43
C ASN A 74 0.74 9.18 -5.74
N TYR A 75 1.88 9.15 -6.42
CA TYR A 75 3.12 8.77 -5.76
C TYR A 75 3.55 9.88 -4.80
N PRO A 76 4.12 9.51 -3.66
CA PRO A 76 4.71 10.46 -2.73
C PRO A 76 6.03 11.00 -3.28
N LEU A 77 6.67 11.89 -2.53
CA LEU A 77 8.01 12.38 -2.83
C LEU A 77 9.00 11.20 -2.94
N LYS A 78 9.58 11.03 -4.13
CA LYS A 78 10.63 10.06 -4.43
C LYS A 78 11.93 10.76 -4.85
N LYS A 79 12.40 11.72 -4.05
CA LYS A 79 13.71 12.34 -4.28
C LYS A 79 14.76 11.63 -3.43
N GLY A 80 15.95 11.43 -3.99
CA GLY A 80 17.12 11.05 -3.21
C GLY A 80 17.55 12.20 -2.30
N HIS A 81 18.32 11.88 -1.25
CA HIS A 81 18.92 12.89 -0.37
C HIS A 81 17.90 13.78 0.37
N LEU A 82 16.82 13.17 0.87
CA LEU A 82 15.80 13.84 1.68
C LEU A 82 16.35 14.47 2.96
N ASP A 83 17.51 14.02 3.45
CA ASP A 83 18.18 14.53 4.66
C ASP A 83 18.42 16.07 4.63
N PHE A 84 18.50 16.68 3.44
CA PHE A 84 18.54 18.15 3.28
C PHE A 84 17.15 18.79 3.35
N PHE A 85 16.16 18.16 2.74
CA PHE A 85 14.83 18.74 2.54
C PHE A 85 13.91 18.54 3.74
N ILE A 86 14.15 17.51 4.56
CA ILE A 86 13.33 17.18 5.72
C ILE A 86 14.05 17.64 6.98
N LEU A 87 13.42 18.53 7.72
CA LEU A 87 13.98 19.20 8.89
C LEU A 87 13.13 18.90 10.12
N SER A 88 13.80 18.56 11.21
CA SER A 88 13.18 18.47 12.53
C SER A 88 12.92 19.87 13.10
N LYS A 89 12.02 19.98 14.08
CA LYS A 89 11.79 21.21 14.86
C LYS A 89 13.07 21.79 15.46
N GLU A 90 14.01 20.94 15.87
CA GLU A 90 15.31 21.36 16.42
C GLU A 90 16.16 22.08 15.38
N LYS A 91 16.35 21.47 14.21
CA LYS A 91 17.13 22.04 13.11
C LYS A 91 16.53 23.33 12.58
N ILE A 92 15.20 23.43 12.55
CA ILE A 92 14.49 24.67 12.19
C ILE A 92 14.84 25.81 13.15
N ARG A 93 14.90 25.53 14.46
CA ARG A 93 15.26 26.55 15.47
C ARG A 93 16.73 26.94 15.39
N GLU A 94 17.62 25.97 15.23
CA GLU A 94 19.07 26.19 15.10
C GLU A 94 19.38 27.13 13.93
N TRP A 95 18.75 26.89 12.78
CA TRP A 95 18.97 27.68 11.57
C TRP A 95 18.06 28.90 11.44
N GLY A 96 17.08 29.07 12.34
CA GLY A 96 16.12 30.17 12.28
C GLY A 96 15.32 30.25 10.98
N ILE A 97 14.99 29.09 10.38
CA ILE A 97 14.35 29.04 9.04
C ILE A 97 12.93 29.62 9.10
N GLU A 98 12.60 30.45 8.11
CA GLU A 98 11.32 31.12 8.01
C GLU A 98 10.16 30.15 7.77
N LYS A 99 9.04 30.36 8.47
CA LYS A 99 7.85 29.50 8.38
C LYS A 99 7.28 29.37 6.97
N GLU A 100 7.44 30.39 6.12
CA GLU A 100 6.92 30.38 4.74
C GLU A 100 7.53 29.28 3.86
N TYR A 101 8.70 28.74 4.23
CA TYR A 101 9.36 27.65 3.50
C TYR A 101 9.13 26.28 4.11
N LEU A 102 8.45 26.21 5.27
CA LEU A 102 8.34 25.01 6.09
C LEU A 102 6.93 24.45 6.02
N HIS A 103 6.78 23.30 5.36
CA HIS A 103 5.49 22.63 5.25
C HIS A 103 5.51 21.28 5.98
N PRO A 104 4.40 20.83 6.60
CA PRO A 104 4.39 19.55 7.31
C PRO A 104 4.73 18.37 6.37
N ILE A 105 5.51 17.40 6.85
CA ILE A 105 5.74 16.13 6.13
C ILE A 105 5.67 14.93 7.08
N VAL A 106 4.91 13.91 6.69
CA VAL A 106 4.88 12.63 7.38
C VAL A 106 5.81 11.62 6.71
N THR A 107 6.77 11.14 7.47
CA THR A 107 7.83 10.24 6.96
C THR A 107 7.55 8.77 7.25
N SER A 108 6.76 8.47 8.27
CA SER A 108 6.50 7.10 8.72
C SER A 108 5.08 6.94 9.26
N PRO A 109 4.36 5.87 8.89
CA PRO A 109 3.04 5.58 9.46
C PRO A 109 3.10 5.16 10.93
N LYS A 110 4.28 4.76 11.44
CA LYS A 110 4.44 4.32 12.84
C LYS A 110 4.19 5.41 13.87
N ASN A 111 4.33 6.68 13.47
CA ASN A 111 4.21 7.82 14.38
C ASN A 111 2.77 8.40 14.40
N ILE A 112 1.85 7.79 13.66
CA ILE A 112 0.49 8.29 13.48
C ILE A 112 -0.41 7.70 14.56
N LYS A 113 -1.02 8.59 15.34
CA LYS A 113 -1.82 8.25 16.53
C LYS A 113 -3.27 7.87 16.19
N SER A 114 -3.79 8.38 15.08
CA SER A 114 -5.20 8.26 14.68
C SER A 114 -5.34 8.23 13.16
N ALA A 115 -6.45 7.71 12.65
CA ALA A 115 -6.81 7.72 11.23
C ALA A 115 -7.07 9.15 10.70
N GLU A 116 -6.98 10.16 11.56
CA GLU A 116 -6.87 11.56 11.19
C GLU A 116 -5.47 12.08 11.54
N LEU A 117 -4.83 12.81 10.64
CA LEU A 117 -3.53 13.45 10.85
C LEU A 117 -3.73 14.95 11.03
N LEU A 118 -3.49 15.46 12.25
CA LEU A 118 -3.53 16.89 12.55
C LEU A 118 -2.15 17.51 12.43
N GLU A 119 -2.08 18.83 12.29
CA GLU A 119 -0.82 19.57 12.19
C GLU A 119 0.09 19.32 13.41
N ASN A 120 -0.49 19.27 14.60
CA ASN A 120 0.23 18.99 15.86
C ASN A 120 0.75 17.54 15.97
N ASP A 121 0.33 16.63 15.09
CA ASP A 121 0.87 15.26 15.05
C ASP A 121 2.16 15.16 14.20
N VAL A 122 2.50 16.22 13.47
CA VAL A 122 3.65 16.23 12.55
C VAL A 122 4.88 16.86 13.23
N GLU A 123 5.97 16.10 13.25
CA GLU A 123 7.24 16.52 13.86
C GLU A 123 8.28 17.01 12.87
N ASP A 124 8.15 16.58 11.61
CA ASP A 124 9.09 16.89 10.53
C ASP A 124 8.46 17.88 9.54
N PHE A 125 9.29 18.75 8.97
CA PHE A 125 8.88 19.70 7.95
C PHE A 125 9.70 19.53 6.70
N ILE A 126 9.05 19.63 5.55
CA ILE A 126 9.70 19.68 4.25
C ILE A 126 9.95 21.13 3.86
N LEU A 127 11.17 21.38 3.40
CA LEU A 127 11.62 22.65 2.89
C LEU A 127 11.22 22.81 1.42
N LEU A 128 10.36 23.78 1.12
CA LEU A 128 9.96 24.15 -0.25
C LEU A 128 10.42 25.56 -0.60
N VAL A 129 11.52 25.66 -1.33
CA VAL A 129 12.08 26.93 -1.81
C VAL A 129 12.14 26.91 -3.32
N ASN A 130 11.36 27.78 -3.98
CA ASN A 130 11.25 27.81 -5.44
C ASN A 130 11.75 29.13 -6.05
N GLU A 131 12.62 29.82 -5.32
CA GLU A 131 13.18 31.12 -5.71
C GLU A 131 14.72 31.08 -5.85
N PRO A 132 15.29 31.87 -6.77
CA PRO A 132 16.74 31.99 -6.90
C PRO A 132 17.37 32.67 -5.67
N LYS A 133 18.62 32.30 -5.34
CA LYS A 133 19.37 32.84 -4.20
C LYS A 133 19.39 34.36 -4.14
N SER A 134 19.36 35.04 -5.29
CA SER A 134 19.32 36.51 -5.36
C SER A 134 18.09 37.13 -4.68
N LYS A 135 16.96 36.42 -4.61
CA LYS A 135 15.73 36.83 -3.92
C LYS A 135 15.67 36.42 -2.45
N LEU A 136 16.61 35.58 -2.00
CA LEU A 136 16.69 35.09 -0.62
C LEU A 136 17.64 35.93 0.25
N LYS A 137 18.15 37.05 -0.26
CA LYS A 137 19.05 37.94 0.49
C LYS A 137 18.37 38.44 1.76
N GLY A 138 19.08 38.33 2.89
CA GLY A 138 18.58 38.71 4.21
C GLY A 138 17.67 37.66 4.87
N LYS A 139 17.44 36.50 4.22
CA LYS A 139 16.70 35.37 4.79
C LYS A 139 17.66 34.29 5.28
N ASN A 140 17.36 33.69 6.42
CA ASN A 140 18.15 32.60 7.02
C ASN A 140 18.17 31.34 6.15
N ILE A 141 17.13 31.12 5.35
CA ILE A 141 17.11 30.01 4.41
C ILE A 141 18.28 30.05 3.42
N LEU A 142 18.78 31.24 3.05
CA LEU A 142 19.93 31.37 2.16
C LEU A 142 21.18 30.75 2.80
N SER A 143 21.44 31.06 4.08
CA SER A 143 22.55 30.49 4.84
C SER A 143 22.44 28.97 4.94
N TYR A 144 21.23 28.44 5.11
CA TYR A 144 21.00 26.98 5.14
C TYR A 144 21.27 26.32 3.78
N ILE A 145 20.89 26.97 2.68
CA ILE A 145 21.21 26.52 1.32
C ILE A 145 22.73 26.51 1.11
N GLU A 146 23.43 27.58 1.45
CA GLU A 146 24.89 27.70 1.33
C GLU A 146 25.63 26.65 2.18
N TYR A 147 25.14 26.36 3.39
CA TYR A 147 25.59 25.23 4.18
C TYR A 147 25.42 23.90 3.44
N GLY A 148 24.25 23.69 2.82
CA GLY A 148 24.00 22.52 1.97
C GLY A 148 24.95 22.40 0.78
N GLU A 149 25.59 23.50 0.34
CA GLU A 149 26.61 23.49 -0.71
C GLU A 149 28.00 23.09 -0.20
N THR A 150 28.25 23.16 1.10
CA THR A 150 29.58 22.92 1.68
C THR A 150 29.69 21.61 2.46
N VAL A 151 28.57 21.04 2.90
CA VAL A 151 28.53 19.82 3.73
C VAL A 151 29.06 18.57 3.01
N GLU A 152 29.81 17.73 3.71
CA GLU A 152 30.27 16.44 3.19
C GLU A 152 29.20 15.36 3.35
N ILE A 153 28.88 14.67 2.26
CA ILE A 153 27.79 13.70 2.20
C ILE A 153 28.35 12.34 1.82
N LYS A 154 28.18 11.36 2.71
CA LYS A 154 28.53 9.97 2.45
C LYS A 154 27.40 9.26 1.69
N ILE A 155 27.70 8.73 0.51
CA ILE A 155 26.72 8.00 -0.30
C ILE A 155 26.38 6.66 0.37
N LYS A 156 25.11 6.48 0.76
CA LYS A 156 24.64 5.30 1.51
C LYS A 156 24.26 4.10 0.62
N LYS A 157 23.96 4.32 -0.67
CA LYS A 157 23.39 3.30 -1.59
C LYS A 157 23.92 3.45 -3.02
N GLY A 158 23.80 2.38 -3.81
CA GLY A 158 24.19 2.34 -5.23
C GLY A 158 25.67 2.05 -5.47
N GLU A 159 26.11 2.10 -6.73
CA GLU A 159 27.48 1.77 -7.15
C GLU A 159 28.55 2.66 -6.51
N LYS A 160 28.18 3.89 -6.15
CA LYS A 160 29.06 4.88 -5.52
C LYS A 160 29.01 4.83 -3.98
N LYS A 161 28.43 3.78 -3.38
CA LYS A 161 28.34 3.62 -1.92
C LYS A 161 29.71 3.79 -1.25
N GLY A 162 29.75 4.56 -0.18
CA GLY A 162 30.97 4.84 0.58
C GLY A 162 31.77 6.05 0.10
N LYS A 163 31.53 6.56 -1.12
CA LYS A 163 32.17 7.81 -1.58
C LYS A 163 31.61 9.01 -0.83
N ILE A 164 32.47 10.01 -0.63
CA ILE A 164 32.12 11.31 -0.05
C ILE A 164 31.98 12.31 -1.20
N VAL A 165 30.91 13.10 -1.17
CA VAL A 165 30.69 14.21 -2.09
C VAL A 165 30.46 15.46 -1.26
N LYS A 166 31.15 16.55 -1.60
CA LYS A 166 30.95 17.85 -0.97
C LYS A 166 29.76 18.56 -1.63
N GLY A 167 28.76 18.91 -0.85
CA GLY A 167 27.58 19.68 -1.25
C GLY A 167 26.46 18.87 -1.92
N TYR A 168 25.21 19.12 -1.52
CA TYR A 168 24.02 18.52 -2.12
C TYR A 168 23.82 18.94 -3.59
N HIS A 169 24.28 20.13 -3.97
CA HIS A 169 24.23 20.63 -5.35
C HIS A 169 24.93 19.71 -6.36
N ASN A 170 26.05 19.08 -5.97
CA ASN A 170 26.79 18.14 -6.81
C ASN A 170 26.08 16.79 -6.99
N LEU A 171 25.15 16.45 -6.09
CA LEU A 171 24.35 15.23 -6.15
C LEU A 171 23.07 15.44 -6.97
N LEU A 172 22.43 16.60 -6.84
CA LEU A 172 21.12 16.89 -7.41
C LEU A 172 21.17 17.54 -8.80
N LYS A 173 22.33 18.06 -9.22
CA LYS A 173 22.65 18.49 -10.60
C LYS A 173 21.54 19.31 -11.30
N ASN A 174 21.04 20.33 -10.62
CA ASN A 174 20.06 21.29 -11.15
C ASN A 174 20.48 22.70 -10.76
N ASN A 175 20.23 23.69 -11.61
CA ASN A 175 20.53 25.11 -11.36
C ASN A 175 19.83 25.64 -10.10
N LEU A 176 18.67 25.09 -9.75
CA LEU A 176 17.96 25.32 -8.48
C LEU A 176 17.90 24.02 -7.67
N TRP A 177 19.07 23.47 -7.33
CA TRP A 177 19.21 22.13 -6.73
C TRP A 177 18.36 21.91 -5.46
N TYR A 178 18.16 22.98 -4.68
CA TYR A 178 17.39 23.04 -3.44
C TYR A 178 15.89 23.24 -3.65
N SER A 179 15.41 23.33 -4.89
CA SER A 179 13.99 23.44 -5.19
C SER A 179 13.31 22.09 -5.30
N LEU A 180 12.07 22.07 -4.83
CA LEU A 180 11.14 20.96 -4.92
C LEU A 180 9.85 21.46 -5.56
N ASN A 181 9.62 21.05 -6.80
CA ASN A 181 8.33 21.26 -7.45
C ASN A 181 7.38 20.14 -7.00
N LEU A 182 6.60 20.43 -5.96
CA LEU A 182 5.59 19.54 -5.43
C LEU A 182 4.21 20.15 -5.62
N GLY A 183 3.27 19.32 -6.07
CA GLY A 183 1.85 19.68 -6.10
C GLY A 183 1.26 19.77 -4.69
N LYS A 184 -0.05 20.02 -4.60
CA LYS A 184 -0.72 20.10 -3.31
C LYS A 184 -0.72 18.73 -2.60
N PRO A 185 -0.58 18.71 -1.26
CA PRO A 185 -0.77 17.51 -0.45
C PRO A 185 -2.13 16.87 -0.73
N SER A 186 -2.15 15.53 -0.82
CA SER A 186 -3.40 14.80 -1.02
C SER A 186 -4.23 14.78 0.26
N PRO A 187 -5.57 14.86 0.17
CA PRO A 187 -6.45 14.90 1.34
C PRO A 187 -6.51 13.57 2.09
N ILE A 188 -6.14 12.47 1.44
CA ILE A 188 -6.07 11.14 2.05
C ILE A 188 -4.66 10.56 1.82
N LEU A 189 -4.06 10.01 2.87
CA LEU A 189 -2.82 9.25 2.80
C LEU A 189 -3.09 7.77 3.05
N PHE A 190 -2.47 6.92 2.23
CA PHE A 190 -2.62 5.46 2.33
C PHE A 190 -1.25 4.82 2.58
N PRO A 191 -0.98 4.27 3.77
CA PRO A 191 0.27 3.57 4.06
C PRO A 191 0.51 2.40 3.09
N VAL A 192 1.73 2.30 2.56
CA VAL A 192 2.14 1.22 1.64
C VAL A 192 2.09 -0.14 2.34
N PHE A 193 2.50 -0.18 3.60
CA PHE A 193 2.49 -1.38 4.42
C PHE A 193 1.22 -1.46 5.27
N GLU A 194 0.75 -2.67 5.50
CA GLU A 194 -0.37 -2.92 6.40
C GLU A 194 -0.04 -2.55 7.85
N GLY A 195 -1.02 -1.95 8.53
CA GLY A 195 -0.95 -1.53 9.92
C GLY A 195 -2.34 -1.40 10.52
N LYS A 196 -2.43 -0.82 11.73
CA LYS A 196 -3.72 -0.62 12.43
C LYS A 196 -4.65 0.37 11.73
N ILE A 197 -4.08 1.28 10.92
CA ILE A 197 -4.78 2.33 10.20
C ILE A 197 -4.57 2.07 8.72
N SER A 198 -5.67 1.92 7.98
CA SER A 198 -5.64 1.60 6.55
C SER A 198 -5.52 2.84 5.69
N ALA A 199 -6.24 3.90 6.04
CA ALA A 199 -6.20 5.19 5.35
C ALA A 199 -6.33 6.33 6.35
N ILE A 200 -5.79 7.49 5.99
CA ILE A 200 -5.57 8.61 6.91
C ILE A 200 -6.12 9.88 6.29
N LEU A 201 -7.02 10.56 7.00
CA LEU A 201 -7.48 11.90 6.63
C LEU A 201 -6.37 12.91 6.93
N ASN A 202 -5.89 13.60 5.89
CA ASN A 202 -4.74 14.50 5.97
C ASN A 202 -5.17 15.96 6.25
N VAL A 203 -5.72 16.20 7.44
CA VAL A 203 -6.13 17.55 7.88
C VAL A 203 -4.92 18.48 7.99
N ALA A 204 -3.77 17.95 8.38
CA ALA A 204 -2.48 18.64 8.46
C ALA A 204 -1.99 19.22 7.13
N LYS A 205 -2.59 18.84 5.98
CA LYS A 205 -2.06 19.13 4.64
C LYS A 205 -0.58 18.74 4.55
N SER A 206 -0.25 17.59 5.12
CA SER A 206 1.11 17.09 5.20
C SER A 206 1.54 16.43 3.90
N TYR A 207 2.75 16.73 3.43
CA TYR A 207 3.40 15.93 2.39
C TYR A 207 3.75 14.54 2.94
N SER A 208 4.09 13.60 2.06
CA SER A 208 4.48 12.26 2.50
C SER A 208 5.65 11.71 1.70
N THR A 209 6.39 10.80 2.32
CA THR A 209 7.50 10.06 1.71
C THR A 209 7.01 8.75 1.06
N ALA A 210 7.93 8.00 0.45
CA ALA A 210 7.71 6.71 -0.21
C ALA A 210 6.91 5.65 0.58
N ASN A 211 6.67 5.85 1.88
CA ASN A 211 5.88 4.97 2.74
C ASN A 211 4.36 5.14 2.59
N PHE A 212 3.90 6.12 1.80
CA PHE A 212 2.49 6.42 1.59
C PHE A 212 2.16 6.56 0.10
N TYR A 213 0.92 6.35 -0.27
CA TYR A 213 0.34 6.94 -1.48
C TYR A 213 -0.58 8.10 -1.09
N GLY A 214 -0.67 9.10 -1.96
CA GLY A 214 -1.72 10.11 -1.86
C GLY A 214 -2.96 9.65 -2.62
N ILE A 215 -4.15 9.85 -2.05
CA ILE A 215 -5.43 9.58 -2.70
C ILE A 215 -6.19 10.90 -2.81
N ASN A 216 -6.61 11.25 -4.03
CA ASN A 216 -7.38 12.46 -4.33
C ASN A 216 -8.73 12.04 -4.93
N PRO A 217 -9.82 12.08 -4.15
CA PRO A 217 -11.16 11.82 -4.68
C PRO A 217 -11.47 12.75 -5.85
N LYS A 218 -12.10 12.20 -6.90
CA LYS A 218 -12.56 12.99 -8.05
C LYS A 218 -13.66 13.98 -7.64
N ASN A 219 -14.52 13.55 -6.72
CA ASN A 219 -15.49 14.40 -6.04
C ASN A 219 -14.99 14.71 -4.62
N LYS A 220 -14.83 16.00 -4.28
CA LYS A 220 -14.31 16.44 -2.98
C LYS A 220 -15.25 16.14 -1.81
N ASP A 221 -16.56 16.08 -2.07
CA ASP A 221 -17.55 15.76 -1.04
C ASP A 221 -17.40 14.30 -0.55
N ASN A 222 -16.73 13.46 -1.35
CA ASN A 222 -16.48 12.06 -1.01
C ASN A 222 -15.19 11.84 -0.20
N ILE A 223 -14.48 12.88 0.24
CA ILE A 223 -13.26 12.72 1.07
C ILE A 223 -13.53 11.96 2.36
N LEU A 224 -14.52 12.39 3.16
CA LEU A 224 -14.83 11.76 4.45
C LEU A 224 -15.51 10.38 4.29
N PRO A 225 -16.51 10.21 3.39
CA PRO A 225 -17.07 8.88 3.12
C PRO A 225 -16.00 7.89 2.65
N LEU A 226 -15.09 8.32 1.76
CA LEU A 226 -14.04 7.44 1.23
C LEU A 226 -13.04 7.02 2.31
N VAL A 227 -12.60 7.91 3.20
CA VAL A 227 -11.67 7.51 4.27
C VAL A 227 -12.35 6.56 5.28
N GLY A 228 -13.66 6.73 5.52
CA GLY A 228 -14.47 5.77 6.27
C GLY A 228 -14.49 4.40 5.58
N ILE A 229 -14.86 4.35 4.30
CA ILE A 229 -14.84 3.12 3.49
C ILE A 229 -13.47 2.43 3.58
N LEU A 230 -12.38 3.17 3.36
CA LEU A 230 -11.03 2.62 3.31
C LEU A 230 -10.54 2.06 4.66
N ASN A 231 -11.15 2.45 5.78
CA ASN A 231 -10.85 1.92 7.12
C ASN A 231 -11.73 0.75 7.56
N SER A 232 -12.63 0.28 6.70
CA SER A 232 -13.48 -0.89 6.98
C SER A 232 -12.76 -2.24 6.80
N SER A 233 -13.33 -3.27 7.40
CA SER A 233 -12.91 -4.67 7.28
C SER A 233 -13.08 -5.21 5.86
N ILE A 234 -14.06 -4.73 5.08
CA ILE A 234 -14.20 -5.19 3.68
C ILE A 234 -13.00 -4.76 2.83
N VAL A 235 -12.51 -3.54 3.02
CA VAL A 235 -11.32 -3.04 2.31
C VAL A 235 -10.07 -3.75 2.80
N SER A 236 -9.97 -4.00 4.11
CA SER A 236 -8.90 -4.82 4.69
C SER A 236 -8.88 -6.24 4.10
N PHE A 237 -10.06 -6.85 3.92
CA PHE A 237 -10.24 -8.16 3.30
C PHE A 237 -9.76 -8.17 1.84
N PHE A 238 -10.17 -7.19 1.04
CA PHE A 238 -9.67 -7.08 -0.33
C PHE A 238 -8.17 -6.79 -0.38
N LYS A 239 -7.63 -6.01 0.56
CA LYS A 239 -6.20 -5.71 0.65
C LYS A 239 -5.37 -6.94 0.99
N GLU A 240 -5.81 -7.83 1.90
CA GLU A 240 -5.11 -9.09 2.19
C GLU A 240 -5.04 -10.03 0.97
N LEU A 241 -6.06 -10.00 0.12
CA LEU A 241 -6.07 -10.77 -1.13
C LEU A 241 -5.21 -10.10 -2.22
N SER A 242 -5.27 -8.77 -2.30
CA SER A 242 -4.67 -7.96 -3.37
C SER A 242 -3.23 -7.52 -3.11
N GLY A 243 -2.80 -7.48 -1.85
CA GLY A 243 -1.44 -7.14 -1.45
C GLY A 243 -0.44 -8.29 -1.69
N ARG A 244 0.82 -7.97 -1.42
CA ARG A 244 1.97 -8.87 -1.54
C ARG A 244 2.52 -9.16 -0.16
N THR A 245 2.88 -10.41 0.09
CA THR A 245 3.70 -10.74 1.24
C THR A 245 5.14 -10.40 0.88
N SER A 246 5.67 -9.32 1.43
CA SER A 246 7.07 -8.91 1.24
C SER A 246 7.93 -9.27 2.45
N LEU A 247 9.24 -9.21 2.24
CA LEU A 247 10.28 -9.35 3.26
C LEU A 247 10.36 -10.72 3.96
N GLY A 248 9.60 -11.73 3.54
CA GLY A 248 9.65 -13.08 4.14
C GLY A 248 9.08 -13.18 5.56
N GLU A 249 8.82 -12.06 6.23
CA GLU A 249 8.39 -11.99 7.63
C GLU A 249 6.87 -11.76 7.79
N GLY A 250 6.10 -11.99 6.73
CA GLY A 250 4.65 -11.81 6.74
C GLY A 250 4.20 -10.36 6.59
N ALA A 251 5.07 -9.38 6.34
CA ALA A 251 4.67 -8.01 6.06
C ALA A 251 3.81 -7.94 4.77
N LEU A 252 2.69 -7.21 4.82
CA LEU A 252 1.84 -6.99 3.65
C LEU A 252 2.13 -5.60 3.09
N ASP A 253 2.56 -5.51 1.84
CA ASP A 253 2.63 -4.26 1.09
C ASP A 253 1.66 -4.26 -0.10
N ILE A 254 1.20 -3.08 -0.49
CA ILE A 254 0.41 -2.88 -1.70
C ILE A 254 1.15 -1.95 -2.67
N ARG A 255 1.21 -2.33 -3.94
CA ARG A 255 1.74 -1.45 -5.01
C ARG A 255 0.64 -0.55 -5.55
N LYS A 256 1.04 0.59 -6.13
CA LYS A 256 0.10 1.56 -6.70
C LYS A 256 -0.95 0.90 -7.60
N TYR A 257 -0.54 0.06 -8.55
CA TYR A 257 -1.47 -0.65 -9.44
C TYR A 257 -2.47 -1.55 -8.69
N GLU A 258 -2.05 -2.21 -7.60
CA GLU A 258 -2.95 -3.03 -6.78
C GLU A 258 -3.93 -2.16 -5.98
N LEU A 259 -3.46 -1.01 -5.48
CA LEU A 259 -4.30 -0.04 -4.80
C LEU A 259 -5.31 0.61 -5.75
N GLU A 260 -4.89 0.99 -6.95
CA GLU A 260 -5.76 1.53 -8.01
C GLU A 260 -6.90 0.57 -8.38
N ASN A 261 -6.63 -0.74 -8.38
CA ASN A 261 -7.62 -1.76 -8.71
C ASN A 261 -8.30 -2.37 -7.47
N LEU A 262 -8.04 -1.85 -6.27
CA LEU A 262 -8.62 -2.37 -5.05
C LEU A 262 -10.15 -2.15 -5.09
N PRO A 263 -10.97 -3.21 -4.96
CA PRO A 263 -12.42 -3.04 -4.91
C PRO A 263 -12.83 -2.32 -3.63
N ILE A 264 -13.66 -1.29 -3.78
CA ILE A 264 -14.25 -0.55 -2.66
C ILE A 264 -15.74 -0.29 -2.94
N PRO A 265 -16.58 -0.15 -1.91
CA PRO A 265 -17.89 0.49 -2.04
C PRO A 265 -17.77 1.82 -2.80
N ASP A 266 -18.61 2.00 -3.81
CA ASP A 266 -18.61 3.17 -4.68
C ASP A 266 -19.27 4.36 -3.97
N PRO A 267 -18.50 5.39 -3.56
CA PRO A 267 -19.07 6.54 -2.86
C PRO A 267 -20.08 7.34 -3.70
N GLU A 268 -20.04 7.26 -5.03
CA GLU A 268 -21.01 7.93 -5.90
C GLU A 268 -22.38 7.23 -5.91
N LYS A 269 -22.45 5.98 -5.41
CA LYS A 269 -23.70 5.21 -5.31
C LYS A 269 -24.30 5.23 -3.89
N LEU A 270 -23.67 5.94 -2.97
CA LEU A 270 -24.16 6.09 -1.60
C LEU A 270 -25.18 7.22 -1.52
N SER A 271 -26.25 6.96 -0.78
CA SER A 271 -27.18 8.01 -0.34
C SER A 271 -26.49 8.97 0.62
N GLU A 272 -27.01 10.19 0.71
CA GLU A 272 -26.51 11.19 1.67
C GLU A 272 -26.61 10.72 3.13
N LYS A 273 -27.57 9.85 3.45
CA LYS A 273 -27.69 9.25 4.78
C LYS A 273 -26.54 8.28 5.06
N GLU A 274 -26.19 7.43 4.10
CA GLU A 274 -25.06 6.48 4.21
C GLU A 274 -23.73 7.22 4.31
N LYS A 275 -23.52 8.27 3.49
CA LYS A 275 -22.34 9.13 3.59
C LYS A 275 -22.20 9.72 4.98
N LYS A 276 -23.24 10.42 5.48
CA LYS A 276 -23.23 11.01 6.83
C LYS A 276 -23.00 9.99 7.95
N ALA A 277 -23.53 8.78 7.81
CA ALA A 277 -23.28 7.70 8.77
C ALA A 277 -21.80 7.30 8.80
N LEU A 278 -21.18 7.11 7.63
CA LEU A 278 -19.75 6.81 7.51
C LEU A 278 -18.88 7.93 8.09
N GLU A 279 -19.21 9.19 7.80
CA GLU A 279 -18.48 10.36 8.29
C GLU A 279 -18.53 10.46 9.82
N LYS A 280 -19.73 10.31 10.38
CA LYS A 280 -19.95 10.31 11.84
C LYS A 280 -19.13 9.22 12.50
N GLU A 281 -19.23 7.99 12.00
CA GLU A 281 -18.57 6.85 12.63
C GLU A 281 -17.06 6.90 12.48
N PHE A 282 -16.56 7.34 11.33
CA PHE A 282 -15.13 7.60 11.14
C PHE A 282 -14.61 8.66 12.12
N THR A 283 -15.40 9.70 12.41
CA THR A 283 -15.04 10.73 13.39
C THR A 283 -14.95 10.16 14.81
N ILE A 284 -15.90 9.29 15.20
CA ILE A 284 -15.86 8.58 16.50
C ILE A 284 -14.62 7.71 16.58
N LEU A 285 -14.32 6.95 15.53
CA LEU A 285 -13.10 6.12 15.44
C LEU A 285 -11.84 6.96 15.65
N CYS A 286 -11.72 8.10 14.96
CA CYS A 286 -10.54 8.96 15.07
C CYS A 286 -10.37 9.50 16.50
N ASN A 287 -11.46 9.93 17.14
CA ASN A 287 -11.47 10.44 18.51
C ASN A 287 -11.09 9.35 19.53
N ALA A 288 -11.62 8.14 19.37
CA ALA A 288 -11.29 7.00 20.23
C ALA A 288 -9.79 6.64 20.15
N GLN A 289 -9.24 6.60 18.93
CA GLN A 289 -7.81 6.35 18.71
C GLN A 289 -6.92 7.41 19.38
N ARG A 290 -7.28 8.70 19.27
CA ARG A 290 -6.53 9.79 19.93
C ARG A 290 -6.55 9.66 21.45
N LYS A 291 -7.68 9.28 22.01
CA LYS A 291 -7.85 9.05 23.46
C LYS A 291 -7.28 7.69 23.90
N ASN A 292 -6.80 6.86 22.98
CA ASN A 292 -6.39 5.47 23.20
C ASN A 292 -7.50 4.65 23.89
N ASP A 293 -8.76 4.97 23.60
CA ASP A 293 -9.94 4.26 24.11
C ASP A 293 -10.22 3.05 23.23
N LYS A 294 -9.65 1.91 23.62
CA LYS A 294 -9.75 0.66 22.85
C LYS A 294 -11.17 0.13 22.75
N LYS A 295 -12.04 0.42 23.72
CA LYS A 295 -13.42 -0.06 23.73
C LYS A 295 -14.22 0.68 22.66
N ILE A 296 -14.21 2.01 22.72
CA ILE A 296 -14.89 2.84 21.73
C ILE A 296 -14.28 2.64 20.34
N GLU A 297 -12.96 2.46 20.23
CA GLU A 297 -12.32 2.16 18.94
C GLU A 297 -12.90 0.88 18.30
N GLN A 298 -13.07 -0.20 19.09
CA GLN A 298 -13.62 -1.45 18.61
C GLN A 298 -15.11 -1.33 18.23
N GLU A 299 -15.89 -0.64 19.06
CA GLU A 299 -17.31 -0.36 18.78
C GLU A 299 -17.46 0.44 17.49
N ALA A 300 -16.65 1.48 17.30
CA ALA A 300 -16.69 2.33 16.11
C ALA A 300 -16.27 1.58 14.85
N ARG A 301 -15.26 0.72 14.93
CA ARG A 301 -14.87 -0.15 13.80
C ARG A 301 -15.99 -1.12 13.43
N LYS A 302 -16.64 -1.73 14.42
CA LYS A 302 -17.75 -2.64 14.19
C LYS A 302 -18.93 -1.93 13.53
N GLU A 303 -19.23 -0.71 13.97
CA GLU A 303 -20.32 0.07 13.38
C GLU A 303 -19.99 0.54 11.97
N LEU A 304 -18.75 0.96 11.72
CA LEU A 304 -18.27 1.26 10.37
C LEU A 304 -18.42 0.04 9.44
N ASP A 305 -18.11 -1.15 9.94
CA ASP A 305 -18.30 -2.40 9.21
C ASP A 305 -19.78 -2.70 8.95
N ASN A 306 -20.65 -2.52 9.96
CA ASN A 306 -22.10 -2.71 9.81
C ASN A 306 -22.68 -1.82 8.71
N ILE A 307 -22.33 -0.52 8.71
CA ILE A 307 -22.77 0.42 7.68
C ILE A 307 -22.35 -0.06 6.28
N ILE A 308 -21.10 -0.50 6.13
CA ILE A 308 -20.58 -1.02 4.85
C ILE A 308 -21.26 -2.33 4.45
N PHE A 309 -21.56 -3.21 5.40
CA PHE A 309 -22.28 -4.45 5.14
C PHE A 309 -23.73 -4.21 4.73
N ASP A 310 -24.40 -3.24 5.34
CA ASP A 310 -25.73 -2.78 4.95
C ASP A 310 -25.73 -2.21 3.54
N ILE A 311 -24.76 -1.33 3.22
CA ILE A 311 -24.54 -0.79 1.88
C ILE A 311 -24.42 -1.94 0.88
N LEU A 312 -23.63 -2.96 1.19
CA LEU A 312 -23.41 -4.12 0.31
C LEU A 312 -24.56 -5.14 0.33
N GLY A 313 -25.57 -4.98 1.19
CA GLY A 313 -26.71 -5.89 1.31
C GLY A 313 -26.34 -7.27 1.84
N LEU A 314 -25.35 -7.36 2.74
CA LEU A 314 -24.91 -8.62 3.32
C LEU A 314 -25.80 -9.04 4.49
N ASN A 315 -26.26 -10.28 4.48
CA ASN A 315 -26.93 -10.91 5.62
C ASN A 315 -25.92 -11.28 6.72
N GLU A 316 -26.41 -11.63 7.92
CA GLU A 316 -25.56 -11.92 9.09
C GLU A 316 -24.51 -13.00 8.81
N LYS A 317 -24.90 -14.11 8.19
CA LYS A 317 -23.98 -15.20 7.83
C LYS A 317 -22.86 -14.73 6.91
N GLU A 318 -23.15 -13.82 5.98
CA GLU A 318 -22.16 -13.28 5.05
C GLU A 318 -21.21 -12.30 5.75
N ARG A 319 -21.72 -11.51 6.69
CA ARG A 319 -20.88 -10.64 7.53
C ARG A 319 -19.89 -11.46 8.33
N GLU A 320 -20.36 -12.52 8.99
CA GLU A 320 -19.53 -13.47 9.73
C GLU A 320 -18.46 -14.08 8.82
N GLN A 321 -18.85 -14.56 7.64
CA GLN A 321 -17.91 -15.12 6.66
C GLN A 321 -16.83 -14.13 6.24
N VAL A 322 -17.15 -12.85 6.05
CA VAL A 322 -16.15 -11.82 5.71
C VAL A 322 -15.15 -11.65 6.83
N ILE A 323 -15.63 -11.48 8.07
CA ILE A 323 -14.78 -11.24 9.23
C ILE A 323 -13.91 -12.47 9.54
N GLU A 324 -14.50 -13.66 9.55
CA GLU A 324 -13.77 -14.90 9.76
C GLU A 324 -12.71 -15.11 8.69
N SER A 325 -13.07 -14.93 7.41
CA SER A 325 -12.12 -15.08 6.31
C SER A 325 -10.99 -14.06 6.36
N LEU A 326 -11.27 -12.80 6.72
CA LEU A 326 -10.24 -11.78 6.91
C LEU A 326 -9.24 -12.22 7.99
N ASN A 327 -9.75 -12.72 9.13
CA ASN A 327 -8.90 -13.22 10.22
C ASN A 327 -8.08 -14.43 9.77
N GLN A 328 -8.67 -15.40 9.07
CA GLN A 328 -7.94 -16.54 8.52
C GLN A 328 -6.84 -16.12 7.54
N LEU A 329 -7.11 -15.16 6.65
CA LEU A 329 -6.12 -14.63 5.70
C LEU A 329 -4.94 -13.95 6.42
N ARG A 330 -5.23 -13.17 7.46
CA ARG A 330 -4.22 -12.52 8.31
C ARG A 330 -3.37 -13.56 9.04
N GLU A 331 -3.99 -14.59 9.61
CA GLU A 331 -3.29 -15.67 10.30
C GLU A 331 -2.42 -16.48 9.33
N MET A 332 -2.93 -16.86 8.16
CA MET A 332 -2.15 -17.52 7.12
C MET A 332 -0.94 -16.69 6.68
N ARG A 333 -1.10 -15.37 6.55
CA ARG A 333 0.01 -14.48 6.19
C ARG A 333 1.07 -14.44 7.28
N LYS A 334 0.66 -14.35 8.55
CA LYS A 334 1.58 -14.33 9.70
C LYS A 334 2.28 -15.67 9.87
N ARG A 335 1.60 -16.80 9.71
CA ARG A 335 2.21 -18.14 9.79
C ARG A 335 3.29 -18.37 8.74
N ARG A 336 3.26 -17.70 7.59
CA ARG A 336 4.40 -17.75 6.64
C ARG A 336 5.71 -17.20 7.21
N LYS A 337 5.68 -16.46 8.33
CA LYS A 337 6.85 -16.07 9.13
C LYS A 337 7.48 -17.28 9.85
N GLU A 338 6.67 -18.31 10.12
CA GLU A 338 7.03 -19.55 10.81
C GLU A 338 6.70 -20.73 9.88
N PRO A 339 7.48 -20.97 8.81
CA PRO A 339 7.27 -22.18 8.05
C PRO A 339 7.57 -23.36 8.99
N GLU A 340 6.53 -24.06 9.44
CA GLU A 340 6.68 -25.45 9.87
C GLU A 340 7.30 -26.18 8.69
N ILE A 341 8.56 -26.57 8.89
CA ILE A 341 9.32 -27.40 7.97
C ILE A 341 8.65 -28.77 7.96
N LEU A 342 7.61 -28.94 7.15
CA LEU A 342 7.16 -30.25 6.70
C LEU A 342 8.11 -30.71 5.59
N ILE A 343 9.38 -30.93 5.94
CA ILE A 343 10.28 -31.78 5.17
C ILE A 343 10.12 -33.16 5.79
N GLU A 344 9.25 -33.97 5.20
CA GLU A 344 9.38 -35.41 5.36
C GLU A 344 10.73 -35.84 4.78
N HIS A 345 11.61 -36.29 5.67
CA HIS A 345 12.87 -37.00 5.45
C HIS A 345 13.96 -36.31 4.58
N PRO A 346 15.07 -35.86 5.19
CA PRO A 346 16.26 -35.46 4.45
C PRO A 346 17.03 -36.71 4.03
N GLU A 347 16.58 -37.39 2.97
CA GLU A 347 17.54 -38.19 2.22
C GLU A 347 18.50 -37.23 1.51
N LYS A 348 19.79 -37.40 1.83
CA LYS A 348 20.90 -36.54 1.44
C LYS A 348 21.02 -36.45 -0.09
N ILE A 349 20.33 -35.51 -0.72
CA ILE A 349 20.71 -35.05 -2.06
C ILE A 349 21.93 -34.15 -1.87
N LYS A 350 23.14 -34.71 -2.07
CA LYS A 350 24.36 -33.93 -2.27
C LYS A 350 24.20 -33.13 -3.56
N VAL A 351 23.76 -31.89 -3.46
CA VAL A 351 23.85 -30.94 -4.57
C VAL A 351 25.28 -30.41 -4.59
N GLU A 352 26.10 -30.95 -5.49
CA GLU A 352 27.39 -30.33 -5.82
C GLU A 352 27.16 -28.91 -6.33
N LYS A 353 27.82 -27.94 -5.70
CA LYS A 353 27.79 -26.54 -6.10
C LYS A 353 28.40 -26.40 -7.51
N GLN A 354 27.57 -26.46 -8.54
CA GLN A 354 27.98 -25.98 -9.85
C GLN A 354 28.20 -24.47 -9.78
N LYS A 355 29.46 -24.05 -9.98
CA LYS A 355 29.85 -22.65 -10.16
C LYS A 355 29.02 -22.06 -11.30
N ARG A 356 28.28 -20.99 -11.02
CA ARG A 356 27.62 -20.16 -12.04
C ARG A 356 28.68 -19.58 -12.97
N ILE A 357 28.87 -20.20 -14.13
CA ILE A 357 29.56 -19.58 -15.28
C ILE A 357 28.58 -18.57 -15.87
N LYS A 358 28.93 -17.28 -15.78
CA LYS A 358 28.24 -16.22 -16.51
C LYS A 358 28.86 -16.12 -17.91
N GLU A 359 28.25 -16.76 -18.89
CA GLU A 359 28.41 -16.33 -20.29
C GLU A 359 27.10 -15.69 -20.75
N TYR A 360 27.13 -14.36 -20.82
CA TYR A 360 26.05 -13.57 -21.39
C TYR A 360 26.30 -13.46 -22.90
N LYS A 361 25.74 -14.37 -23.70
CA LYS A 361 25.69 -14.18 -25.15
C LYS A 361 24.60 -13.17 -25.48
N LYS A 362 25.00 -12.04 -26.06
CA LYS A 362 24.14 -10.96 -26.57
C LYS A 362 23.20 -11.59 -27.63
N PRO A 363 21.87 -11.44 -27.55
CA PRO A 363 20.99 -11.98 -28.57
C PRO A 363 21.22 -11.26 -29.91
N GLU A 364 21.41 -12.03 -30.97
CA GLU A 364 21.48 -11.52 -32.34
C GLU A 364 20.16 -10.85 -32.72
N LYS A 365 20.26 -9.71 -33.42
CA LYS A 365 19.11 -8.97 -33.95
C LYS A 365 18.39 -9.83 -34.98
N VAL A 366 17.24 -10.38 -34.64
CA VAL A 366 16.33 -10.99 -35.61
C VAL A 366 15.65 -9.88 -36.41
N SER A 367 15.96 -9.82 -37.70
CA SER A 367 15.38 -8.90 -38.69
C SER A 367 13.93 -9.28 -38.99
N LEU A 368 13.00 -8.34 -38.82
CA LEU A 368 11.55 -8.43 -39.07
C LEU A 368 11.16 -8.46 -40.57
N LYS A 369 11.86 -9.24 -41.39
CA LYS A 369 11.47 -9.50 -42.78
C LYS A 369 11.50 -10.99 -43.06
N LYS A 370 10.39 -11.70 -42.77
CA LYS A 370 10.02 -13.00 -43.38
C LYS A 370 8.69 -13.56 -42.84
N TRP A 371 7.59 -12.81 -42.87
CA TRP A 371 6.24 -13.39 -42.73
C TRP A 371 5.26 -12.58 -43.61
N VAL A 372 5.47 -12.65 -44.92
CA VAL A 372 4.42 -12.42 -45.93
C VAL A 372 4.68 -13.42 -47.06
N GLY A 373 3.68 -14.26 -47.33
CA GLY A 373 3.67 -15.31 -48.38
C GLY A 373 3.79 -16.71 -47.79
N GLY A 374 2.83 -17.61 -47.94
CA GLY A 374 1.55 -17.57 -48.64
C GLY A 374 0.83 -18.91 -48.47
N ILE A 375 -0.45 -18.88 -48.87
CA ILE A 375 -1.45 -19.97 -48.97
C ILE A 375 -2.08 -20.37 -47.64
#